data_AF-A0A5C3MWA6-F1
#
_entry.id   AF-A0A5C3MWA6-F1
#
_cell.length_a   1.000
_cell.length_b   1.000
_cell.length_c   1.000
_cell.angle_alpha   90.00
_cell.angle_beta   90.00
_cell.angle_gamma   90.00
#
_symmetry.space_group_name_H-M   'P 1'
#
loop_
_entity.id
_entity.type
_entity.pdbx_description
1 polymer ?
#
loop_
_entity_poly.entity_id
_entity_poly.type
_entity_poly.pdbx_seq_one_letter_code
_entity_poly.pdbx_strand_id
1 'polypeptide(L)'
;MDTVTAVVFQTLFKAALGGTVEDLSKFTDFVEKRELNESQFDLLPEVLLFHFANQATPPKFEEDLVVMQCAGRIIEKYSSMVCFGFDPLPGLLRLWSDSAWPFMLEAIKPAMVDPSSRSISDDLRNNMFRAFTRCLFYFSCGNTTFVFNTKDVVRYLITIWLEEMRWLEYQKMEAGCNATLLLHNFLEAALHSNKLEVCDTILGPAALFASEIAREVTQYLGGCAPDYYHFVSVFCNLSLMARLWQHSQILHNAFLAENLSFAATNALCILGATVAENDNGPFKAQDVIERALRMLYSTISQSATEGFLVQALQAGLFEGLVNGHICWLPLIREDRREVYYRFFEDVFFKSAEIPSVVYALWQRRTFRKMAMNDEGAPGWNRDLRMQQAWMSLEDRAKSSLQRHADILPDSFEPLHTTAQQNGKHSENCACNLCLHAALAGTIQAPVEMPLTPLSCA
;
A
#
# COMPACT_ATOMS: atom_id res chain seq x y z
N MET A 1 -19.78 0.80 37.53
CA MET A 1 -19.14 -0.52 37.70
C MET A 1 -19.54 -1.10 39.06
N ASP A 2 -19.86 -2.39 39.14
CA ASP A 2 -20.32 -3.06 40.38
C ASP A 2 -19.15 -3.38 41.34
N THR A 3 -19.37 -3.24 42.65
CA THR A 3 -18.38 -3.44 43.73
C THR A 3 -17.79 -4.84 43.73
N VAL A 4 -18.59 -5.85 43.35
CA VAL A 4 -18.12 -7.24 43.20
C VAL A 4 -17.02 -7.34 42.13
N THR A 5 -17.18 -6.66 41.01
CA THR A 5 -16.19 -6.69 39.91
C THR A 5 -14.88 -6.03 40.32
N ALA A 6 -14.95 -4.96 41.11
CA ALA A 6 -13.76 -4.29 41.66
C ALA A 6 -12.98 -5.18 42.64
N VAL A 7 -13.68 -5.94 43.50
CA VAL A 7 -13.05 -6.87 44.46
C VAL A 7 -12.41 -8.05 43.73
N VAL A 8 -13.09 -8.64 42.75
CA VAL A 8 -12.54 -9.74 41.94
C VAL A 8 -11.33 -9.27 41.17
N PHE A 9 -11.38 -8.08 40.55
CA PHE A 9 -10.23 -7.48 39.89
C PHE A 9 -9.03 -7.36 40.83
N GLN A 10 -9.19 -6.77 42.01
CA GLN A 10 -8.11 -6.58 42.97
C GLN A 10 -7.51 -7.90 43.46
N THR A 11 -8.34 -8.94 43.60
CA THR A 11 -7.88 -10.28 43.99
C THR A 11 -7.03 -10.91 42.89
N LEU A 12 -7.53 -10.91 41.65
CA LEU A 12 -6.81 -11.48 40.51
C LEU A 12 -5.56 -10.66 40.15
N PHE A 13 -5.62 -9.33 40.27
CA PHE A 13 -4.48 -8.44 40.07
C PHE A 13 -3.36 -8.76 41.05
N LYS A 14 -3.65 -8.88 42.35
CA LYS A 14 -2.64 -9.24 43.36
C LYS A 14 -2.11 -10.65 43.18
N ALA A 15 -2.94 -11.59 42.70
CA ALA A 15 -2.48 -12.94 42.40
C ALA A 15 -1.51 -12.95 41.21
N ALA A 16 -1.82 -12.22 40.15
CA ALA A 16 -0.92 -12.08 38.99
C ALA A 16 0.36 -11.32 39.38
N LEU A 17 0.24 -10.25 40.16
CA LEU A 17 1.36 -9.45 40.66
C LEU A 17 2.09 -10.17 41.80
N GLY A 18 3.03 -11.05 41.46
CA GLY A 18 3.72 -11.92 42.42
C GLY A 18 3.54 -13.41 42.16
N GLY A 19 2.69 -13.79 41.21
CA GLY A 19 2.28 -15.17 40.97
C GLY A 19 2.88 -15.81 39.72
N THR A 20 2.23 -16.87 39.28
CA THR A 20 2.64 -17.73 38.18
C THR A 20 2.03 -17.28 36.84
N VAL A 21 2.46 -17.88 35.73
CA VAL A 21 1.85 -17.68 34.41
C VAL A 21 0.36 -18.10 34.38
N GLU A 22 -0.05 -19.05 35.22
CA GLU A 22 -1.45 -19.44 35.35
C GLU A 22 -2.29 -18.31 35.97
N ASP A 23 -1.74 -17.60 36.96
CA ASP A 23 -2.40 -16.46 37.60
C ASP A 23 -2.55 -15.29 36.61
N LEU A 24 -1.53 -15.07 35.77
CA LEU A 24 -1.61 -14.13 34.64
C LEU A 24 -2.73 -14.48 33.66
N SER A 25 -2.86 -15.77 33.29
CA SER A 25 -3.89 -16.22 32.37
C SER A 25 -5.30 -15.98 32.93
N LYS A 26 -5.52 -16.32 34.22
CA LYS A 26 -6.80 -16.07 34.90
C LYS A 26 -7.13 -14.59 34.97
N PHE A 27 -6.14 -13.75 35.26
CA PHE A 27 -6.30 -12.29 35.26
C PHE A 27 -6.65 -11.76 33.88
N THR A 28 -5.93 -12.21 32.84
CA THR A 28 -6.17 -11.83 31.44
C THR A 28 -7.59 -12.18 30.99
N ASP A 29 -8.05 -13.40 31.26
CA ASP A 29 -9.40 -13.85 30.90
C ASP A 29 -10.50 -13.02 31.56
N PHE A 30 -10.26 -12.57 32.79
CA PHE A 30 -11.15 -11.67 33.49
C PHE A 30 -11.16 -10.27 32.87
N VAL A 31 -9.98 -9.69 32.64
CA VAL A 31 -9.79 -8.33 32.11
C VAL A 31 -10.41 -8.18 30.72
N GLU A 32 -10.23 -9.16 29.84
CA GLU A 32 -10.77 -9.12 28.48
C GLU A 32 -12.30 -8.99 28.49
N LYS A 33 -12.98 -9.80 29.33
CA LYS A 33 -14.43 -9.96 29.36
C LYS A 33 -15.18 -8.90 30.16
N ARG A 34 -14.48 -8.04 30.90
CA ARG A 34 -15.09 -7.07 31.83
C ARG A 34 -14.82 -5.64 31.40
N GLU A 35 -15.75 -4.75 31.77
CA GLU A 35 -15.50 -3.31 31.74
C GLU A 35 -14.66 -2.94 32.95
N LEU A 36 -13.58 -2.20 32.71
CA LEU A 36 -12.69 -1.70 33.75
C LEU A 36 -12.87 -0.19 33.88
N ASN A 37 -12.63 0.34 35.07
CA ASN A 37 -12.48 1.78 35.26
C ASN A 37 -11.03 2.23 35.02
N GLU A 38 -10.81 3.54 34.93
CA GLU A 38 -9.50 4.15 34.67
C GLU A 38 -8.39 3.65 35.62
N SER A 39 -8.65 3.66 36.92
CA SER A 39 -7.67 3.20 37.92
C SER A 39 -7.28 1.72 37.77
N GLN A 40 -8.14 0.89 37.19
CA GLN A 40 -7.86 -0.53 36.93
C GLN A 40 -7.09 -0.71 35.63
N PHE A 41 -7.35 0.13 34.63
CA PHE A 41 -6.57 0.17 33.40
C PHE A 41 -5.11 0.51 33.69
N ASP A 42 -4.86 1.51 34.52
CA ASP A 42 -3.50 1.95 34.89
C ASP A 42 -2.64 0.87 35.55
N LEU A 43 -3.28 -0.14 36.14
CA LEU A 43 -2.61 -1.27 36.79
C LEU A 43 -2.24 -2.40 35.82
N LEU A 44 -2.84 -2.44 34.62
CA LEU A 44 -2.58 -3.51 33.65
C LEU A 44 -1.10 -3.61 33.23
N PRO A 45 -0.39 -2.51 32.93
CA PRO A 45 1.03 -2.58 32.58
C PRO A 45 1.92 -3.09 33.72
N GLU A 46 1.53 -2.92 34.99
CA GLU A 46 2.34 -3.36 36.14
C GLU A 46 2.45 -4.89 36.21
N VAL A 47 1.35 -5.59 35.89
CA VAL A 47 1.35 -7.06 35.81
C VAL A 47 2.29 -7.54 34.71
N LEU A 48 2.26 -6.89 33.54
CA LEU A 48 3.14 -7.24 32.43
C LEU A 48 4.61 -7.01 32.78
N LEU A 49 4.94 -5.88 33.40
CA LEU A 49 6.30 -5.58 33.87
C LEU A 49 6.81 -6.66 34.82
N PHE A 50 5.99 -7.08 35.78
CA PHE A 50 6.34 -8.13 36.72
C PHE A 50 6.66 -9.45 35.99
N HIS A 51 5.79 -9.89 35.09
CA HIS A 51 6.01 -11.16 34.39
C HIS A 51 7.20 -11.10 33.43
N PHE A 52 7.41 -9.99 32.72
CA PHE A 52 8.56 -9.81 31.84
C PHE A 52 9.89 -9.78 32.61
N ALA A 53 9.92 -9.15 33.79
CA ALA A 53 11.12 -9.14 34.64
C ALA A 53 11.49 -10.52 35.21
N ASN A 54 10.51 -11.41 35.35
CA ASN A 54 10.71 -12.75 35.92
C ASN A 54 10.88 -13.85 34.87
N GLN A 55 10.76 -13.55 33.57
CA GLN A 55 11.10 -14.53 32.54
C GLN A 55 12.61 -14.73 32.43
N ALA A 56 13.02 -15.98 32.21
CA ALA A 56 14.43 -16.32 32.09
C ALA A 56 15.05 -15.64 30.86
N THR A 57 16.27 -15.15 31.00
CA THR A 57 17.13 -14.79 29.86
C THR A 57 18.13 -15.94 29.67
N PRO A 58 18.13 -16.68 28.53
CA PRO A 58 17.29 -16.50 27.35
C PRO A 58 15.85 -17.05 27.53
N PRO A 59 14.89 -16.51 26.76
CA PRO A 59 13.50 -16.93 26.81
C PRO A 59 13.32 -18.43 26.53
N LYS A 60 12.48 -19.08 27.33
CA LYS A 60 11.98 -20.43 27.10
C LYS A 60 10.66 -20.35 26.35
N PHE A 61 10.72 -20.70 25.07
CA PHE A 61 9.62 -20.56 24.12
C PHE A 61 8.23 -20.97 24.64
N GLU A 62 8.06 -22.14 25.29
CA GLU A 62 6.75 -22.62 25.76
C GLU A 62 6.18 -21.81 26.95
N GLU A 63 7.02 -21.46 27.93
CA GLU A 63 6.62 -20.67 29.11
C GLU A 63 6.31 -19.21 28.68
N ASP A 64 7.10 -18.68 27.75
CA ASP A 64 6.98 -17.31 27.26
C ASP A 64 5.79 -17.12 26.30
N LEU A 65 5.37 -18.18 25.62
CA LEU A 65 4.26 -18.12 24.67
C LEU A 65 2.95 -17.71 25.36
N VAL A 66 2.67 -18.29 26.52
CA VAL A 66 1.46 -17.98 27.30
C VAL A 66 1.54 -16.55 27.84
N VAL A 67 2.73 -16.13 28.30
CA VAL A 67 2.97 -14.74 28.73
C VAL A 67 2.73 -13.76 27.60
N MET A 68 3.18 -14.07 26.39
CA MET A 68 2.96 -13.24 25.19
C MET A 68 1.50 -13.16 24.77
N GLN A 69 0.77 -14.28 24.82
CA GLN A 69 -0.67 -14.28 24.56
C GLN A 69 -1.41 -13.39 25.55
N CYS A 70 -1.09 -13.53 26.83
CA CYS A 70 -1.67 -12.71 27.88
C CYS A 70 -1.31 -11.23 27.71
N ALA A 71 -0.04 -10.94 27.42
CA ALA A 71 0.44 -9.60 27.14
C ALA A 71 -0.31 -8.98 25.96
N GLY A 72 -0.47 -9.71 24.85
CA GLY A 72 -1.17 -9.19 23.68
C GLY A 72 -2.63 -8.81 23.97
N ARG A 73 -3.36 -9.67 24.69
CA ARG A 73 -4.75 -9.41 25.09
C ARG A 73 -4.86 -8.23 26.07
N ILE A 74 -3.94 -8.14 27.03
CA ILE A 74 -3.89 -7.03 27.99
C ILE A 74 -3.55 -5.71 27.28
N ILE A 75 -2.54 -5.70 26.41
CA ILE A 75 -2.16 -4.53 25.60
C ILE A 75 -3.33 -4.11 24.71
N GLU A 76 -4.01 -5.05 24.07
CA GLU A 76 -5.17 -4.77 23.24
C GLU A 76 -6.30 -4.12 24.04
N LYS A 77 -6.64 -4.68 25.20
CA LYS A 77 -7.63 -4.13 26.11
C LYS A 77 -7.24 -2.72 26.57
N TYR A 78 -6.00 -2.53 27.02
CA TYR A 78 -5.48 -1.24 27.46
C TYR A 78 -5.54 -0.19 26.34
N SER A 79 -5.16 -0.57 25.12
CA SER A 79 -5.18 0.30 23.93
C SER A 79 -6.60 0.74 23.52
N SER A 80 -7.60 -0.11 23.72
CA SER A 80 -8.99 0.17 23.32
C SER A 80 -9.62 1.36 24.05
N MET A 81 -9.16 1.68 25.26
CA MET A 81 -9.61 2.84 26.04
C MET A 81 -9.14 4.17 25.42
N VAL A 82 -8.02 4.15 24.71
CA VAL A 82 -7.27 5.34 24.27
C VAL A 82 -7.85 5.95 23.00
N CYS A 83 -8.46 5.13 22.14
CA CYS A 83 -9.17 5.59 20.95
C CYS A 83 -10.33 6.56 21.26
N PHE A 84 -10.73 6.70 22.54
CA PHE A 84 -11.77 7.61 23.01
C PHE A 84 -11.26 8.92 23.64
N GLY A 85 -9.99 9.29 23.46
CA GLY A 85 -9.52 10.66 23.71
C GLY A 85 -8.67 10.89 24.97
N PHE A 86 -7.87 9.91 25.38
CA PHE A 86 -6.93 10.05 26.51
C PHE A 86 -5.48 10.29 26.04
N ASP A 87 -4.73 11.03 26.87
CA ASP A 87 -3.32 11.43 26.70
C ASP A 87 -2.34 10.26 26.45
N PRO A 88 -1.13 10.52 25.91
CA PRO A 88 -0.11 9.49 25.69
C PRO A 88 0.24 8.76 26.99
N LEU A 89 -0.02 7.46 27.01
CA LEU A 89 -0.03 6.59 28.18
C LEU A 89 1.37 6.41 28.80
N PRO A 90 1.65 6.95 29.99
CA PRO A 90 2.91 6.71 30.70
C PRO A 90 3.11 5.22 31.04
N GLY A 91 2.02 4.47 31.19
CA GLY A 91 2.01 3.06 31.58
C GLY A 91 2.66 2.13 30.54
N LEU A 92 2.29 2.25 29.26
CA LEU A 92 2.96 1.48 28.20
C LEU A 92 4.41 1.92 28.03
N LEU A 93 4.73 3.22 28.13
CA LEU A 93 6.10 3.72 28.05
C LEU A 93 7.05 3.04 29.07
N ARG A 94 6.55 2.63 30.25
CA ARG A 94 7.33 1.87 31.24
C ARG A 94 7.71 0.46 30.78
N LEU A 95 6.94 -0.15 29.87
CA LEU A 95 7.27 -1.44 29.25
C LEU A 95 8.49 -1.34 28.31
N TRP A 96 9.11 -0.17 28.17
CA TRP A 96 10.40 -0.01 27.52
C TRP A 96 11.61 -0.20 28.46
N SER A 97 11.37 -0.61 29.71
CA SER A 97 12.44 -0.97 30.65
C SER A 97 13.32 -2.12 30.13
N ASP A 98 14.48 -2.29 30.74
CA ASP A 98 15.53 -3.25 30.33
C ASP A 98 15.04 -4.72 30.23
N SER A 99 13.93 -5.10 30.86
CA SER A 99 13.40 -6.47 30.82
C SER A 99 12.26 -6.67 29.81
N ALA A 100 11.35 -5.71 29.70
CA ALA A 100 10.11 -5.85 28.95
C ALA A 100 10.30 -5.79 27.42
N TRP A 101 11.15 -4.88 26.97
CA TRP A 101 11.38 -4.71 25.55
C TRP A 101 12.25 -5.82 24.92
N PRO A 102 13.39 -6.22 25.51
CA PRO A 102 14.15 -7.37 25.00
C PRO A 102 13.33 -8.66 24.97
N PHE A 103 12.47 -8.88 25.97
CA PHE A 103 11.54 -10.00 25.97
C PHE A 103 10.61 -9.99 24.74
N MET A 104 9.94 -8.87 24.48
CA MET A 104 9.05 -8.73 23.32
C MET A 104 9.77 -8.96 21.99
N LEU A 105 11.01 -8.50 21.86
CA LEU A 105 11.84 -8.70 20.65
C LEU A 105 12.26 -10.16 20.43
N GLU A 106 12.58 -10.89 21.49
CA GLU A 106 12.90 -12.31 21.37
C GLU A 106 11.64 -13.13 21.12
N ALA A 107 10.57 -12.78 21.82
CA ALA A 107 9.33 -13.53 21.78
C ALA A 107 8.58 -13.38 20.45
N ILE A 108 8.78 -12.30 19.69
CA ILE A 108 8.17 -12.16 18.35
C ILE A 108 8.88 -13.02 17.28
N LYS A 109 10.14 -13.42 17.48
CA LYS A 109 10.94 -14.13 16.46
C LYS A 109 10.28 -15.40 15.92
N PRO A 110 9.66 -16.28 16.74
CA PRO A 110 8.99 -17.47 16.24
C PRO A 110 7.81 -17.16 15.30
N ALA A 111 7.19 -15.99 15.45
CA ALA A 111 6.11 -15.52 14.58
C ALA A 111 6.63 -14.97 13.22
N MET A 112 7.92 -14.65 13.14
CA MET A 112 8.60 -14.12 11.95
C MET A 112 9.17 -15.21 11.04
N VAL A 113 9.07 -16.49 11.43
CA VAL A 113 9.56 -17.64 10.66
C VAL A 113 8.62 -17.95 9.49
N ASP A 114 9.17 -18.48 8.38
CA ASP A 114 8.41 -18.81 7.18
C ASP A 114 7.28 -19.83 7.44
N PRO A 115 6.13 -19.71 6.75
CA PRO A 115 4.92 -20.50 7.02
C PRO A 115 5.11 -21.99 7.19
N SER A 116 5.94 -22.61 6.35
CA SER A 116 6.21 -24.06 6.35
C SER A 116 7.03 -24.55 7.54
N SER A 117 7.68 -23.64 8.27
CA SER A 117 8.60 -23.94 9.37
C SER A 117 8.14 -23.37 10.73
N ARG A 118 6.93 -22.79 10.78
CA ARG A 118 6.38 -22.23 12.01
C ARG A 118 5.87 -23.32 12.96
N SER A 119 6.17 -23.13 14.25
CA SER A 119 5.70 -23.97 15.35
C SER A 119 4.43 -23.44 16.04
N ILE A 120 3.92 -22.27 15.63
CA ILE A 120 2.76 -21.60 16.23
C ILE A 120 1.57 -21.54 15.27
N SER A 121 0.35 -21.50 15.83
CA SER A 121 -0.88 -21.29 15.05
C SER A 121 -0.96 -19.87 14.46
N ASP A 122 -1.73 -19.71 13.38
CA ASP A 122 -1.94 -18.41 12.74
C ASP A 122 -2.65 -17.40 13.67
N ASP A 123 -3.62 -17.86 14.49
CA ASP A 123 -4.31 -17.00 15.47
C ASP A 123 -3.33 -16.42 16.50
N LEU A 124 -2.46 -17.27 17.02
CA LEU A 124 -1.42 -16.88 17.97
C LEU A 124 -0.45 -15.89 17.34
N ARG A 125 0.02 -16.17 16.13
CA ARG A 125 0.88 -15.27 15.36
C ARG A 125 0.26 -13.88 15.18
N ASN A 126 -1.01 -13.82 14.80
CA ASN A 126 -1.71 -12.56 14.61
C ASN A 126 -1.81 -11.76 15.90
N ASN A 127 -2.12 -12.42 17.01
CA ASN A 127 -2.16 -11.78 18.33
C ASN A 127 -0.80 -11.20 18.70
N MET A 128 0.28 -11.93 18.42
CA MET A 128 1.64 -11.45 18.67
C MET A 128 2.01 -10.25 17.79
N PHE A 129 1.66 -10.27 16.50
CA PHE A 129 1.86 -9.13 15.59
C PHE A 129 1.07 -7.90 16.03
N ARG A 130 -0.20 -8.06 16.41
CA ARG A 130 -1.05 -6.96 16.91
C ARG A 130 -0.49 -6.39 18.21
N ALA A 131 -0.07 -7.23 19.14
CA ALA A 131 0.52 -6.82 20.42
C ALA A 131 1.80 -5.99 20.19
N PHE A 132 2.72 -6.54 19.40
CA PHE A 132 4.00 -5.92 19.08
C PHE A 132 3.81 -4.57 18.38
N THR A 133 2.97 -4.51 17.34
CA THR A 133 2.70 -3.26 16.60
C THR A 133 1.98 -2.22 17.46
N ARG A 134 1.00 -2.60 18.29
CA ARG A 134 0.33 -1.67 19.20
C ARG A 134 1.30 -1.07 20.21
N CYS A 135 2.13 -1.91 20.83
CA CYS A 135 3.21 -1.44 21.67
C CYS A 135 4.05 -0.37 20.94
N LEU A 136 4.62 -0.72 19.79
CA LEU A 136 5.44 0.20 18.99
C LEU A 136 4.70 1.50 18.66
N PHE A 137 3.40 1.42 18.31
CA PHE A 137 2.58 2.59 17.99
C PHE A 137 2.52 3.58 19.15
N TYR A 138 2.17 3.11 20.36
CA TYR A 138 2.11 3.99 21.52
C TYR A 138 3.50 4.48 21.96
N PHE A 139 4.54 3.64 21.87
CA PHE A 139 5.91 4.08 22.17
C PHE A 139 6.41 5.17 21.21
N SER A 140 6.03 5.06 19.93
CA SER A 140 6.44 6.02 18.91
C SER A 140 5.94 7.44 19.19
N CYS A 141 4.82 7.59 19.92
CA CYS A 141 4.29 8.89 20.36
C CYS A 141 5.23 9.59 21.36
N GLY A 142 6.03 8.84 22.13
CA GLY A 142 6.96 9.38 23.11
C GLY A 142 8.35 9.65 22.55
N ASN A 143 8.93 8.67 21.84
CA ASN A 143 10.30 8.79 21.30
C ASN A 143 10.48 7.97 20.01
N THR A 144 9.91 8.49 18.91
CA THR A 144 9.96 7.84 17.58
C THR A 144 11.38 7.46 17.15
N THR A 145 12.35 8.37 17.34
CA THR A 145 13.75 8.17 16.93
C THR A 145 14.44 7.05 17.68
N PHE A 146 14.17 6.89 18.97
CA PHE A 146 14.69 5.76 19.73
C PHE A 146 14.15 4.44 19.16
N VAL A 147 12.83 4.39 18.91
CA VAL A 147 12.14 3.15 18.52
C VAL A 147 12.67 2.62 17.19
N PHE A 148 12.74 3.43 16.14
CA PHE A 148 13.20 2.92 14.83
C PHE A 148 14.73 2.70 14.77
N ASN A 149 15.52 3.32 15.66
CA ASN A 149 16.95 3.02 15.78
C ASN A 149 17.24 1.77 16.62
N THR A 150 16.21 1.21 17.28
CA THR A 150 16.37 0.00 18.06
C THR A 150 16.58 -1.19 17.12
N LYS A 151 17.59 -2.01 17.45
CA LYS A 151 18.01 -3.14 16.62
C LYS A 151 16.82 -4.05 16.28
N ASP A 152 16.77 -4.48 15.03
CA ASP A 152 15.77 -5.39 14.45
C ASP A 152 14.31 -4.88 14.39
N VAL A 153 13.97 -3.73 15.02
CA VAL A 153 12.59 -3.18 15.02
C VAL A 153 12.07 -2.93 13.62
N VAL A 154 12.82 -2.19 12.81
CA VAL A 154 12.40 -1.85 11.44
C VAL A 154 12.23 -3.13 10.61
N ARG A 155 13.15 -4.10 10.78
CA ARG A 155 13.10 -5.38 10.07
C ARG A 155 11.83 -6.17 10.43
N TYR A 156 11.49 -6.25 11.71
CA TYR A 156 10.28 -6.90 12.18
C TYR A 156 9.03 -6.15 11.71
N LEU A 157 9.06 -4.81 11.76
CA LEU A 157 7.95 -3.98 11.30
C LEU A 157 7.69 -4.15 9.79
N ILE A 158 8.73 -4.22 8.96
CA ILE A 158 8.62 -4.53 7.53
C ILE A 158 7.99 -5.91 7.34
N THR A 159 8.43 -6.90 8.10
CA THR A 159 7.87 -8.27 8.01
C THR A 159 6.38 -8.29 8.34
N ILE A 160 5.97 -7.57 9.39
CA ILE A 160 4.55 -7.44 9.76
C ILE A 160 3.78 -6.63 8.70
N TRP A 161 4.37 -5.57 8.14
CA TRP A 161 3.77 -4.77 7.08
C TRP A 161 3.49 -5.58 5.80
N LEU A 162 4.43 -6.43 5.39
CA LEU A 162 4.23 -7.37 4.28
C LEU A 162 3.05 -8.31 4.55
N GLU A 163 2.89 -8.75 5.80
CA GLU A 163 1.75 -9.55 6.21
C GLU A 163 0.44 -8.75 6.23
N GLU A 164 0.41 -7.50 6.72
CA GLU A 164 -0.78 -6.66 6.64
C GLU A 164 -1.30 -6.57 5.19
N MET A 165 -0.41 -6.38 4.21
CA MET A 165 -0.79 -6.31 2.79
C MET A 165 -1.35 -7.63 2.26
N ARG A 166 -0.70 -8.76 2.56
CA ARG A 166 -1.16 -10.11 2.17
C ARG A 166 -2.55 -10.42 2.73
N TRP A 167 -2.85 -9.98 3.95
CA TRP A 167 -4.09 -10.31 4.64
C TRP A 167 -5.27 -9.44 4.19
N LEU A 168 -4.99 -8.16 3.86
CA LEU A 168 -6.01 -7.22 3.40
C LEU A 168 -6.57 -7.56 2.02
N GLU A 169 -5.82 -8.28 1.18
CA GLU A 169 -6.31 -8.79 -0.12
C GLU A 169 -7.47 -9.79 0.04
N TYR A 170 -7.57 -10.49 1.19
CA TYR A 170 -8.53 -11.59 1.42
C TYR A 170 -9.82 -11.21 2.18
N GLN A 171 -10.20 -9.92 2.26
CA GLN A 171 -11.49 -9.43 2.80
C GLN A 171 -11.83 -9.80 4.27
N LYS A 172 -10.90 -10.35 5.05
CA LYS A 172 -11.09 -10.62 6.49
C LYS A 172 -10.43 -9.52 7.33
N MET A 173 -11.06 -8.35 7.38
CA MET A 173 -10.62 -7.22 8.20
C MET A 173 -10.77 -7.53 9.70
N GLU A 174 -9.68 -7.97 10.32
CA GLU A 174 -9.40 -7.68 11.74
C GLU A 174 -7.93 -7.29 11.99
N ALA A 175 -7.02 -7.51 11.03
CA ALA A 175 -5.68 -6.95 11.09
C ALA A 175 -5.76 -5.46 10.69
N GLY A 176 -5.53 -4.56 11.65
CA GLY A 176 -5.44 -3.12 11.39
C GLY A 176 -4.27 -2.76 10.48
N CYS A 177 -4.13 -1.48 10.13
CA CYS A 177 -3.02 -0.94 9.33
C CYS A 177 -1.91 -0.34 10.22
N ASN A 178 -1.66 -0.92 11.38
CA ASN A 178 -0.80 -0.33 12.40
C ASN A 178 0.67 -0.33 11.98
N ALA A 179 1.16 -1.42 11.38
CA ALA A 179 2.54 -1.49 10.88
C ALA A 179 2.73 -0.53 9.70
N THR A 180 1.76 -0.48 8.79
CA THR A 180 1.73 0.50 7.68
C THR A 180 1.84 1.93 8.19
N LEU A 181 1.01 2.32 9.17
CA LEU A 181 1.03 3.66 9.77
C LEU A 181 2.33 3.96 10.51
N LEU A 182 2.85 3.00 11.28
CA LEU A 182 4.12 3.13 11.99
C LEU A 182 5.28 3.33 11.04
N LEU A 183 5.39 2.49 10.02
CA LEU A 183 6.50 2.55 9.06
C LEU A 183 6.46 3.86 8.28
N HIS A 184 5.26 4.33 7.90
CA HIS A 184 5.08 5.64 7.29
C HIS A 184 5.57 6.77 8.22
N ASN A 185 5.17 6.75 9.49
CA ASN A 185 5.60 7.75 10.47
C ASN A 185 7.10 7.70 10.73
N PHE A 186 7.70 6.51 10.79
CA PHE A 186 9.15 6.35 10.97
C PHE A 186 9.91 6.90 9.77
N LEU A 187 9.48 6.57 8.55
CA LEU A 187 10.12 7.03 7.33
C LEU A 187 10.01 8.55 7.20
N GLU A 188 8.83 9.13 7.46
CA GLU A 188 8.69 10.58 7.49
C GLU A 188 9.59 11.20 8.57
N ALA A 189 9.59 10.70 9.81
CA ALA A 189 10.44 11.23 10.88
C ALA A 189 11.94 11.16 10.51
N ALA A 190 12.37 10.05 9.91
CA ALA A 190 13.75 9.87 9.46
C ALA A 190 14.13 10.88 8.36
N LEU A 191 13.28 11.05 7.36
CA LEU A 191 13.50 12.01 6.27
C LEU A 191 13.49 13.46 6.76
N HIS A 192 12.63 13.81 7.72
CA HIS A 192 12.61 15.16 8.32
C HIS A 192 13.86 15.46 9.15
N SER A 193 14.53 14.43 9.70
CA SER A 193 15.74 14.61 10.49
C SER A 193 16.95 15.09 9.68
N ASN A 194 16.91 14.99 8.34
CA ASN A 194 18.01 15.31 7.42
C ASN A 194 19.36 14.63 7.75
N LYS A 195 19.35 13.56 8.55
CA LYS A 195 20.54 12.75 8.85
C LYS A 195 20.53 11.49 8.01
N LEU A 196 21.52 11.33 7.14
CA LEU A 196 21.67 10.17 6.27
C LEU A 196 21.66 8.86 7.06
N GLU A 197 22.40 8.80 8.17
CA GLU A 197 22.46 7.64 9.07
C GLU A 197 21.08 7.21 9.59
N VAL A 198 20.19 8.16 9.83
CA VAL A 198 18.82 7.93 10.33
C VAL A 198 17.91 7.42 9.21
N CYS A 199 18.17 7.79 7.96
CA CYS A 199 17.45 7.22 6.82
C CYS A 199 17.91 5.78 6.56
N ASP A 200 19.20 5.49 6.73
CA ASP A 200 19.77 4.16 6.53
C ASP A 200 19.22 3.12 7.51
N THR A 201 18.79 3.51 8.71
CA THR A 201 18.15 2.58 9.66
C THR A 201 16.81 2.05 9.17
N ILE A 202 16.15 2.75 8.24
CA ILE A 202 14.90 2.31 7.61
C ILE A 202 15.17 1.73 6.22
N LEU A 203 15.93 2.44 5.38
CA LEU A 203 16.18 2.08 3.99
C LEU A 203 17.07 0.84 3.87
N GLY A 204 18.03 0.65 4.77
CA GLY A 204 18.90 -0.52 4.80
C GLY A 204 18.12 -1.82 4.97
N PRO A 205 17.33 -1.97 6.05
CA PRO A 205 16.43 -3.11 6.20
C PRO A 205 15.43 -3.26 5.06
N ALA A 206 14.82 -2.17 4.58
CA ALA A 206 13.88 -2.24 3.45
C ALA A 206 14.53 -2.77 2.16
N ALA A 207 15.78 -2.42 1.88
CA ALA A 207 16.51 -2.94 0.72
C ALA A 207 16.73 -4.46 0.78
N LEU A 208 16.79 -5.07 1.97
CA LEU A 208 16.90 -6.53 2.14
C LEU A 208 15.63 -7.28 1.72
N PHE A 209 14.47 -6.61 1.75
CA PHE A 209 13.17 -7.17 1.36
C PHE A 209 12.66 -6.54 0.07
N ALA A 210 13.54 -5.99 -0.78
CA ALA A 210 13.11 -5.12 -1.86
C ALA A 210 12.17 -5.80 -2.86
N SER A 211 12.45 -7.06 -3.21
CA SER A 211 11.60 -7.83 -4.14
C SER A 211 10.23 -8.14 -3.53
N GLU A 212 10.20 -8.55 -2.27
CA GLU A 212 8.97 -8.84 -1.55
C GLU A 212 8.13 -7.58 -1.36
N ILE A 213 8.74 -6.48 -0.89
CA ILE A 213 8.06 -5.19 -0.76
C ILE A 213 7.46 -4.76 -2.10
N ALA A 214 8.25 -4.79 -3.18
CA ALA A 214 7.76 -4.39 -4.49
C ALA A 214 6.57 -5.24 -4.94
N ARG A 215 6.65 -6.57 -4.78
CA ARG A 215 5.59 -7.48 -5.17
C ARG A 215 4.32 -7.27 -4.35
N GLU A 216 4.42 -7.30 -3.02
CA GLU A 216 3.24 -7.21 -2.14
C GLU A 216 2.57 -5.83 -2.23
N VAL A 217 3.34 -4.74 -2.30
CA VAL A 217 2.77 -3.37 -2.41
C VAL A 217 2.08 -3.18 -3.77
N THR A 218 2.71 -3.63 -4.87
CA THR A 218 2.08 -3.56 -6.19
C THR A 218 0.81 -4.39 -6.23
N GLN A 219 0.82 -5.63 -5.73
CA GLN A 219 -0.38 -6.49 -5.69
C GLN A 219 -1.48 -5.85 -4.85
N TYR A 220 -1.15 -5.36 -3.66
CA TYR A 220 -2.10 -4.68 -2.79
C TYR A 220 -2.75 -3.47 -3.48
N LEU A 221 -1.95 -2.55 -4.03
CA LEU A 221 -2.47 -1.36 -4.70
C LEU A 221 -3.18 -1.68 -6.04
N GLY A 222 -2.76 -2.74 -6.73
CA GLY A 222 -3.37 -3.22 -7.98
C GLY A 222 -4.71 -3.94 -7.76
N GLY A 223 -4.90 -4.60 -6.62
CA GLY A 223 -6.10 -5.36 -6.27
C GLY A 223 -7.15 -4.59 -5.46
N CYS A 224 -6.82 -3.40 -4.94
CA CYS A 224 -7.75 -2.61 -4.14
C CYS A 224 -8.99 -2.17 -4.94
N ALA A 225 -10.18 -2.51 -4.43
CA ALA A 225 -11.43 -1.90 -4.86
C ALA A 225 -11.59 -0.49 -4.27
N PRO A 226 -12.34 0.42 -4.91
CA PRO A 226 -12.56 1.80 -4.44
C PRO A 226 -13.49 1.89 -3.20
N ASP A 227 -13.40 0.94 -2.26
CA ASP A 227 -14.20 0.96 -1.04
C ASP A 227 -13.55 1.82 0.06
N TYR A 228 -14.39 2.64 0.69
CA TYR A 228 -14.05 3.72 1.61
C TYR A 228 -13.20 3.31 2.83
N TYR A 229 -13.30 2.05 3.28
CA TYR A 229 -12.62 1.55 4.47
C TYR A 229 -11.09 1.38 4.33
N HIS A 230 -10.55 1.45 3.11
CA HIS A 230 -9.11 1.28 2.85
C HIS A 230 -8.35 2.58 2.59
N PHE A 231 -9.01 3.74 2.62
CA PHE A 231 -8.43 5.02 2.16
C PHE A 231 -7.11 5.37 2.86
N VAL A 232 -7.05 5.28 4.19
CA VAL A 232 -5.83 5.60 4.98
C VAL A 232 -4.69 4.61 4.67
N SER A 233 -5.01 3.32 4.52
CA SER A 233 -4.01 2.30 4.22
C SER A 233 -3.45 2.44 2.82
N VAL A 234 -4.30 2.64 1.80
CA VAL A 234 -3.89 2.90 0.42
C VAL A 234 -3.01 4.14 0.34
N PHE A 235 -3.41 5.21 1.02
CA PHE A 235 -2.64 6.45 1.11
C PHE A 235 -1.25 6.23 1.72
N CYS A 236 -1.16 5.55 2.87
CA CYS A 236 0.12 5.30 3.53
C CYS A 236 1.01 4.38 2.70
N ASN A 237 0.46 3.33 2.08
CA ASN A 237 1.21 2.43 1.20
C ASN A 237 1.74 3.16 -0.04
N LEU A 238 0.93 4.02 -0.67
CA LEU A 238 1.36 4.84 -1.82
C LEU A 238 2.46 5.83 -1.43
N SER A 239 2.34 6.46 -0.25
CA SER A 239 3.37 7.37 0.28
C SER A 239 4.68 6.63 0.58
N LEU A 240 4.60 5.47 1.25
CA LEU A 240 5.76 4.61 1.52
C LEU A 240 6.43 4.19 0.22
N MET A 241 5.68 3.68 -0.75
CA MET A 241 6.18 3.30 -2.06
C MET A 241 6.93 4.45 -2.74
N ALA A 242 6.33 5.64 -2.81
CA ALA A 242 6.94 6.81 -3.43
C ALA A 242 8.24 7.24 -2.72
N ARG A 243 8.27 7.22 -1.39
CA ARG A 243 9.46 7.56 -0.60
C ARG A 243 10.58 6.52 -0.78
N LEU A 244 10.24 5.24 -0.69
CA LEU A 244 11.20 4.15 -0.87
C LEU A 244 11.78 4.14 -2.29
N TRP A 245 10.93 4.36 -3.29
CA TRP A 245 11.34 4.51 -4.70
C TRP A 245 12.29 5.71 -4.90
N GLN A 246 12.04 6.84 -4.23
CA GLN A 246 12.86 8.05 -4.37
C GLN A 246 14.23 7.91 -3.69
N HIS A 247 14.29 7.23 -2.54
CA HIS A 247 15.45 7.27 -1.66
C HIS A 247 16.29 5.98 -1.67
N SER A 248 15.87 4.91 -2.36
CA SER A 248 16.64 3.67 -2.48
C SER A 248 16.65 3.15 -3.91
N GLN A 249 17.84 3.07 -4.52
CA GLN A 249 18.00 2.54 -5.88
C GLN A 249 17.61 1.06 -5.98
N ILE A 250 17.83 0.28 -4.93
CA ILE A 250 17.49 -1.15 -4.90
C ILE A 250 15.97 -1.31 -4.95
N LEU A 251 15.25 -0.54 -4.12
CA LEU A 251 13.78 -0.55 -4.11
C LEU A 251 13.22 0.04 -5.40
N HIS A 252 13.80 1.12 -5.92
CA HIS A 252 13.45 1.67 -7.23
C HIS A 252 13.46 0.58 -8.31
N ASN A 253 14.56 -0.16 -8.44
CA ASN A 253 14.68 -1.23 -9.45
C ASN A 253 13.69 -2.37 -9.22
N ALA A 254 13.44 -2.74 -7.96
CA ALA A 254 12.46 -3.77 -7.61
C ALA A 254 11.03 -3.34 -7.99
N PHE A 255 10.64 -2.11 -7.69
CA PHE A 255 9.33 -1.58 -8.09
C PHE A 255 9.16 -1.52 -9.61
N LEU A 256 10.20 -1.15 -10.36
CA LEU A 256 10.15 -1.18 -11.83
C LEU A 256 9.93 -2.60 -12.37
N ALA A 257 10.52 -3.62 -11.75
CA ALA A 257 10.32 -5.02 -12.13
C ALA A 257 8.89 -5.51 -11.86
N GLU A 258 8.27 -5.02 -10.79
CA GLU A 258 6.94 -5.43 -10.32
C GLU A 258 5.81 -4.54 -10.89
N ASN A 259 5.96 -3.92 -12.06
CA ASN A 259 4.89 -3.14 -12.71
C ASN A 259 4.31 -2.00 -11.84
N LEU A 260 5.18 -1.21 -11.21
CA LEU A 260 4.86 -0.01 -10.43
C LEU A 260 3.83 0.91 -11.09
N SER A 261 3.92 1.10 -12.41
CA SER A 261 3.08 2.03 -13.15
C SER A 261 1.60 1.67 -13.09
N PHE A 262 1.25 0.37 -13.17
CA PHE A 262 -0.13 -0.08 -13.07
C PHE A 262 -0.70 0.17 -11.67
N ALA A 263 0.01 -0.27 -10.64
CA ALA A 263 -0.42 -0.17 -9.24
C ALA A 263 -0.53 1.29 -8.75
N ALA A 264 0.47 2.12 -9.04
CA ALA A 264 0.45 3.54 -8.70
C ALA A 264 -0.69 4.29 -9.41
N THR A 265 -0.99 3.93 -10.66
CA THR A 265 -2.14 4.49 -11.37
C THR A 265 -3.47 4.11 -10.70
N ASN A 266 -3.67 2.83 -10.38
CA ASN A 266 -4.90 2.38 -9.74
C ASN A 266 -5.12 3.07 -8.38
N ALA A 267 -4.06 3.18 -7.57
CA ALA A 267 -4.11 3.90 -6.30
C ALA A 267 -4.51 5.37 -6.47
N LEU A 268 -3.97 6.08 -7.47
CA LEU A 268 -4.37 7.46 -7.79
C LEU A 268 -5.83 7.56 -8.21
N CYS A 269 -6.33 6.63 -9.02
CA CYS A 269 -7.74 6.58 -9.41
C CYS A 269 -8.66 6.43 -8.19
N ILE A 270 -8.32 5.55 -7.25
CA ILE A 270 -9.07 5.35 -5.99
C ILE A 270 -9.06 6.61 -5.12
N LEU A 271 -7.89 7.23 -4.94
CA LEU A 271 -7.74 8.46 -4.16
C LEU A 271 -8.53 9.62 -4.79
N GLY A 272 -8.54 9.72 -6.12
CA GLY A 272 -9.29 10.76 -6.81
C GLY A 272 -10.81 10.63 -6.71
N ALA A 273 -11.34 9.40 -6.66
CA ALA A 273 -12.76 9.16 -6.47
C ALA A 273 -13.23 9.50 -5.04
N THR A 274 -12.39 9.21 -4.03
CA THR A 274 -12.74 9.34 -2.61
C THR A 274 -12.57 10.75 -2.04
N VAL A 275 -11.64 11.55 -2.56
CA VAL A 275 -11.45 12.96 -2.14
C VAL A 275 -12.63 13.85 -2.57
N ALA A 276 -13.34 13.50 -3.64
CA ALA A 276 -14.48 14.25 -4.15
C ALA A 276 -15.72 14.22 -3.23
N GLU A 277 -15.77 13.27 -2.28
CA GLU A 277 -16.97 13.01 -1.46
C GLU A 277 -16.84 13.49 0.00
N ASN A 278 -15.69 14.06 0.42
CA ASN A 278 -15.38 14.23 1.85
C ASN A 278 -14.68 15.57 2.21
N ASP A 279 -15.38 16.47 2.92
CA ASP A 279 -14.94 17.85 3.18
C ASP A 279 -13.76 18.01 4.18
N ASN A 280 -13.41 17.00 4.98
CA ASN A 280 -12.49 17.16 6.13
C ASN A 280 -11.12 16.44 6.04
N GLY A 281 -10.83 15.72 4.95
CA GLY A 281 -9.54 15.04 4.73
C GLY A 281 -8.44 15.71 3.84
N PRO A 282 -8.52 16.96 3.32
CA PRO A 282 -7.80 17.32 2.10
C PRO A 282 -6.30 17.58 2.24
N PHE A 283 -5.79 18.01 3.41
CA PHE A 283 -4.41 18.52 3.49
C PHE A 283 -3.31 17.45 3.44
N LYS A 284 -3.51 16.28 4.06
CA LYS A 284 -2.54 15.18 3.94
C LYS A 284 -2.63 14.49 2.56
N ALA A 285 -3.82 14.45 1.96
CA ALA A 285 -4.07 13.88 0.63
C ALA A 285 -3.21 14.52 -0.47
N GLN A 286 -3.01 15.83 -0.42
CA GLN A 286 -2.29 16.62 -1.43
C GLN A 286 -0.85 16.17 -1.65
N ASP A 287 -0.05 16.06 -0.58
CA ASP A 287 1.38 15.74 -0.69
C ASP A 287 1.61 14.32 -1.25
N VAL A 288 0.73 13.36 -0.95
CA VAL A 288 0.88 11.98 -1.46
C VAL A 288 0.43 11.86 -2.90
N ILE A 289 -0.67 12.52 -3.30
CA ILE A 289 -1.08 12.58 -4.69
C ILE A 289 0.04 13.19 -5.53
N GLU A 290 0.64 14.28 -5.06
CA GLU A 290 1.78 14.91 -5.73
C GLU A 290 2.98 13.97 -5.85
N ARG A 291 3.38 13.29 -4.75
CA ARG A 291 4.51 12.34 -4.77
C ARG A 291 4.26 11.18 -5.73
N ALA A 292 3.04 10.65 -5.76
CA ALA A 292 2.65 9.59 -6.68
C ALA A 292 2.69 10.04 -8.14
N LEU A 293 2.24 11.26 -8.45
CA LEU A 293 2.35 11.84 -9.79
C LEU A 293 3.81 12.05 -10.20
N ARG A 294 4.67 12.54 -9.29
CA ARG A 294 6.11 12.69 -9.55
C ARG A 294 6.77 11.34 -9.84
N MET A 295 6.42 10.32 -9.06
CA MET A 295 6.92 8.96 -9.24
C MET A 295 6.46 8.37 -10.58
N LEU A 296 5.19 8.51 -10.96
CA LEU A 296 4.69 8.09 -12.27
C LEU A 296 5.36 8.86 -13.41
N TYR A 297 5.48 10.19 -13.28
CA TYR A 297 6.20 11.02 -14.24
C TYR A 297 7.61 10.52 -14.43
N SER A 298 8.37 10.35 -13.36
CA SER A 298 9.76 9.91 -13.43
C SER A 298 9.86 8.50 -13.99
N THR A 299 9.01 7.57 -13.54
CA THR A 299 9.00 6.18 -14.02
C THR A 299 8.74 6.12 -15.51
N ILE A 300 7.73 6.83 -16.00
CA ILE A 300 7.34 6.79 -17.41
C ILE A 300 8.33 7.60 -18.28
N SER A 301 8.76 8.78 -17.83
CA SER A 301 9.66 9.66 -18.61
C SER A 301 11.11 9.20 -18.67
N GLN A 302 11.61 8.52 -17.63
CA GLN A 302 12.98 7.98 -17.61
C GLN A 302 13.07 6.63 -18.32
N SER A 303 11.97 5.87 -18.36
CA SER A 303 11.92 4.64 -19.12
C SER A 303 11.81 4.95 -20.61
N ALA A 304 12.80 4.58 -21.41
CA ALA A 304 12.70 4.61 -22.88
C ALA A 304 11.68 3.59 -23.44
N THR A 305 10.86 2.98 -22.58
CA THR A 305 9.95 1.88 -22.91
C THR A 305 8.50 2.36 -22.83
N GLU A 306 7.87 2.46 -23.99
CA GLU A 306 6.42 2.63 -24.20
C GLU A 306 5.55 1.73 -23.28
N GLY A 307 6.07 0.58 -22.85
CA GLY A 307 5.39 -0.42 -22.03
C GLY A 307 4.85 0.12 -20.69
N PHE A 308 5.57 0.97 -19.97
CA PHE A 308 5.11 1.50 -18.68
C PHE A 308 3.93 2.48 -18.85
N LEU A 309 3.95 3.29 -19.92
CA LEU A 309 2.84 4.16 -20.25
C LEU A 309 1.61 3.35 -20.67
N VAL A 310 1.79 2.32 -21.51
CA VAL A 310 0.71 1.42 -21.91
C VAL A 310 0.08 0.73 -20.70
N GLN A 311 0.89 0.23 -19.76
CA GLN A 311 0.40 -0.39 -18.51
C GLN A 311 -0.39 0.61 -17.65
N ALA A 312 0.09 1.84 -17.52
CA ALA A 312 -0.62 2.88 -16.79
C ALA A 312 -1.96 3.24 -17.48
N LEU A 313 -1.97 3.34 -18.82
CA LEU A 313 -3.21 3.57 -19.58
C LEU A 313 -4.22 2.43 -19.40
N GLN A 314 -3.76 1.18 -19.41
CA GLN A 314 -4.59 0.01 -19.13
C GLN A 314 -5.20 0.05 -17.71
N ALA A 315 -4.45 0.57 -16.73
CA ALA A 315 -4.93 0.81 -15.37
C ALA A 315 -5.91 2.01 -15.23
N GLY A 316 -6.19 2.73 -16.32
CA GLY A 316 -7.11 3.87 -16.31
C GLY A 316 -6.46 5.20 -15.96
N LEU A 317 -5.17 5.38 -16.24
CA LEU A 317 -4.45 6.64 -16.01
C LEU A 317 -5.17 7.84 -16.65
N PHE A 318 -5.71 7.68 -17.86
CA PHE A 318 -6.44 8.76 -18.51
C PHE A 318 -7.66 9.21 -17.69
N GLU A 319 -8.50 8.26 -17.26
CA GLU A 319 -9.65 8.55 -16.39
C GLU A 319 -9.22 9.16 -15.06
N GLY A 320 -8.15 8.65 -14.45
CA GLY A 320 -7.58 9.16 -13.21
C GLY A 320 -7.15 10.62 -13.32
N LEU A 321 -6.51 11.02 -14.43
CA LEU A 321 -6.11 12.40 -14.67
C LEU A 321 -7.30 13.32 -14.98
N VAL A 322 -8.25 12.87 -15.79
CA VAL A 322 -9.46 13.65 -16.10
C VAL A 322 -10.26 13.93 -14.83
N ASN A 323 -10.54 12.89 -14.03
CA ASN A 323 -11.20 13.06 -12.73
C ASN A 323 -10.34 13.89 -11.78
N GLY A 324 -9.03 13.65 -11.81
CA GLY A 324 -8.08 14.34 -10.95
C GLY A 324 -7.97 15.83 -11.16
N HIS A 325 -8.06 16.28 -12.41
CA HIS A 325 -8.12 17.69 -12.76
C HIS A 325 -9.28 18.42 -12.05
N ILE A 326 -10.41 17.73 -11.88
CA ILE A 326 -11.59 18.29 -11.22
C ILE A 326 -11.48 18.14 -9.70
N CYS A 327 -11.08 16.96 -9.23
CA CYS A 327 -11.25 16.57 -7.83
C CYS A 327 -10.06 16.92 -6.92
N TRP A 328 -8.82 16.80 -7.40
CA TRP A 328 -7.64 17.00 -6.54
C TRP A 328 -6.61 18.00 -7.07
N LEU A 329 -6.55 18.29 -8.37
CA LEU A 329 -5.64 19.29 -8.90
C LEU A 329 -5.84 20.68 -8.27
N PRO A 330 -7.09 21.14 -7.99
CA PRO A 330 -7.31 22.40 -7.27
C PRO A 330 -6.73 22.40 -5.86
N LEU A 331 -6.59 21.22 -5.24
CA LEU A 331 -6.05 21.06 -3.89
C LEU A 331 -4.52 21.16 -3.89
N ILE A 332 -3.84 20.85 -4.99
CA ILE A 332 -2.37 20.96 -5.08
C ILE A 332 -1.98 22.45 -5.16
N ARG A 333 -0.91 22.84 -4.45
CA ARG A 333 -0.35 24.19 -4.50
C ARG A 333 0.04 24.57 -5.94
N GLU A 334 -0.23 25.81 -6.33
CA GLU A 334 -0.07 26.27 -7.72
C GLU A 334 1.34 26.03 -8.29
N ASP A 335 2.38 26.30 -7.51
CA ASP A 335 3.79 26.06 -7.87
C ASP A 335 4.10 24.58 -8.15
N ARG A 336 3.28 23.68 -7.61
CA ARG A 336 3.44 22.23 -7.73
C ARG A 336 2.52 21.59 -8.76
N ARG A 337 1.47 22.30 -9.22
CA ARG A 337 0.58 21.84 -10.31
C ARG A 337 1.33 21.65 -11.62
N GLU A 338 2.48 22.32 -11.80
CA GLU A 338 3.31 22.17 -12.99
C GLU A 338 3.76 20.73 -13.25
N VAL A 339 3.91 19.89 -12.22
CA VAL A 339 4.21 18.47 -12.40
C VAL A 339 3.08 17.75 -13.17
N TYR A 340 1.83 18.07 -12.85
CA TYR A 340 0.67 17.52 -13.54
C TYR A 340 0.64 17.95 -15.00
N TYR A 341 0.81 19.25 -15.27
CA TYR A 341 0.79 19.76 -16.64
C TYR A 341 1.95 19.21 -17.48
N ARG A 342 3.16 19.17 -16.92
CA ARG A 342 4.31 18.55 -17.60
C ARG A 342 4.12 17.06 -17.82
N PHE A 343 3.48 16.34 -16.90
CA PHE A 343 3.15 14.94 -17.14
C PHE A 343 2.21 14.80 -18.33
N PHE A 344 1.16 15.60 -18.40
CA PHE A 344 0.26 15.57 -19.54
C PHE A 344 0.94 15.97 -20.86
N GLU A 345 1.79 16.99 -20.85
CA GLU A 345 2.46 17.49 -22.06
C GLU A 345 3.67 16.65 -22.48
N ASP A 346 4.53 16.27 -21.55
CA ASP A 346 5.77 15.56 -21.87
C ASP A 346 5.55 14.05 -22.01
N VAL A 347 4.59 13.48 -21.29
CA VAL A 347 4.35 12.03 -21.32
C VAL A 347 3.20 11.70 -22.26
N PHE A 348 2.01 12.29 -22.10
CA PHE A 348 0.87 11.94 -22.94
C PHE A 348 1.00 12.45 -24.37
N PHE A 349 1.30 13.74 -24.55
CA PHE A 349 1.31 14.33 -25.90
C PHE A 349 2.48 13.82 -26.75
N LYS A 350 3.70 13.72 -26.20
CA LYS A 350 4.85 13.18 -26.94
C LYS A 350 4.68 11.70 -27.28
N SER A 351 4.06 10.92 -26.39
CA SER A 351 3.84 9.49 -26.62
C SER A 351 2.62 9.18 -27.49
N ALA A 352 1.76 10.17 -27.78
CA ALA A 352 0.61 10.01 -28.68
C ALA A 352 0.99 9.80 -30.16
N GLU A 353 2.28 9.81 -30.49
CA GLU A 353 2.80 9.40 -31.80
C GLU A 353 3.09 7.89 -31.87
N ILE A 354 3.12 7.22 -30.72
CA ILE A 354 3.43 5.80 -30.60
C ILE A 354 2.14 4.98 -30.79
N PRO A 355 2.06 4.08 -31.79
CA PRO A 355 0.82 3.35 -32.09
C PRO A 355 0.25 2.52 -30.92
N SER A 356 1.12 1.88 -30.13
CA SER A 356 0.75 1.07 -28.96
C SER A 356 0.04 1.92 -27.87
N VAL A 357 0.55 3.13 -27.64
CA VAL A 357 0.01 4.11 -26.69
C VAL A 357 -1.35 4.62 -27.15
N VAL A 358 -1.46 5.01 -28.43
CA VAL A 358 -2.75 5.45 -29.01
C VAL A 358 -3.79 4.34 -28.92
N TYR A 359 -3.38 3.11 -29.21
CA TYR A 359 -4.26 1.96 -29.14
C TYR A 359 -4.77 1.72 -27.71
N ALA A 360 -3.88 1.71 -26.72
CA ALA A 360 -4.25 1.58 -25.31
C ALA A 360 -5.19 2.69 -24.85
N LEU A 361 -4.95 3.94 -25.29
CA LEU A 361 -5.85 5.08 -25.06
C LEU A 361 -7.23 4.86 -25.68
N TRP A 362 -7.29 4.39 -26.93
CA TRP A 362 -8.57 4.22 -27.63
C TRP A 362 -9.42 3.07 -27.06
N GLN A 363 -8.80 2.07 -26.44
CA GLN A 363 -9.56 1.04 -25.73
C GLN A 363 -10.38 1.62 -24.56
N ARG A 364 -9.92 2.72 -23.96
CA ARG A 364 -10.58 3.38 -22.83
C ARG A 364 -11.92 4.00 -23.25
N ARG A 365 -13.01 3.56 -22.61
CA ARG A 365 -14.37 4.04 -22.89
C ARG A 365 -14.52 5.54 -22.68
N THR A 366 -13.87 6.08 -21.64
CA THR A 366 -13.93 7.50 -21.30
C THR A 366 -13.28 8.35 -22.39
N PHE A 367 -12.11 7.94 -22.88
CA PHE A 367 -11.44 8.61 -24.00
C PHE A 367 -12.31 8.61 -25.25
N ARG A 368 -12.85 7.46 -25.66
CA ARG A 368 -13.73 7.36 -26.84
C ARG A 368 -14.95 8.27 -26.75
N LYS A 369 -15.62 8.28 -25.59
CA LYS A 369 -16.77 9.16 -25.37
C LYS A 369 -16.40 10.64 -25.49
N MET A 370 -15.25 11.04 -24.96
CA MET A 370 -14.78 12.43 -25.04
C MET A 370 -14.38 12.81 -26.46
N ALA A 371 -13.67 11.93 -27.20
CA ALA A 371 -13.25 12.17 -28.58
C ALA A 371 -14.39 12.13 -29.62
N MET A 372 -15.58 11.64 -29.22
CA MET A 372 -16.79 11.63 -30.03
C MET A 372 -17.79 12.72 -29.60
N ASN A 373 -17.50 13.47 -28.54
CA ASN A 373 -18.37 14.54 -28.06
C ASN A 373 -17.89 15.89 -28.61
N ASP A 374 -18.78 16.60 -29.31
CA ASP A 374 -18.48 17.92 -29.88
C ASP A 374 -18.25 19.00 -28.79
N GLU A 375 -18.66 18.74 -27.53
CA GLU A 375 -18.45 19.64 -26.39
C GLU A 375 -17.05 19.56 -25.76
N GLY A 376 -16.18 18.67 -26.26
CA GLY A 376 -14.82 18.45 -25.76
C GLY A 376 -14.78 17.78 -24.38
N ALA A 377 -13.61 17.83 -23.73
CA ALA A 377 -13.36 17.25 -22.41
C ALA A 377 -14.05 18.06 -21.28
N PRO A 378 -15.16 17.60 -20.66
CA PRO A 378 -15.98 18.42 -19.76
C PRO A 378 -15.21 18.96 -18.55
N GLY A 379 -14.20 18.20 -18.08
CA GLY A 379 -13.36 18.58 -16.95
C GLY A 379 -12.29 19.63 -17.26
N TRP A 380 -11.93 19.82 -18.53
CA TRP A 380 -10.80 20.69 -18.95
C TRP A 380 -11.27 21.98 -19.61
N ASN A 381 -12.58 22.18 -19.77
CA ASN A 381 -13.16 23.29 -20.51
C ASN A 381 -12.88 24.70 -19.96
N ARG A 382 -12.27 24.81 -18.78
CA ARG A 382 -11.86 26.09 -18.16
C ARG A 382 -10.34 26.30 -18.15
N ASP A 383 -9.57 25.33 -18.64
CA ASP A 383 -8.11 25.36 -18.71
C ASP A 383 -7.65 25.36 -20.17
N LEU A 384 -7.22 26.52 -20.66
CA LEU A 384 -6.79 26.72 -22.04
C LEU A 384 -5.60 25.83 -22.43
N ARG A 385 -4.69 25.54 -21.49
CA ARG A 385 -3.51 24.69 -21.72
C ARG A 385 -3.96 23.25 -21.95
N MET A 386 -4.89 22.77 -21.12
CA MET A 386 -5.47 21.43 -21.26
C MET A 386 -6.35 21.29 -22.50
N GLN A 387 -7.11 22.32 -22.87
CA GLN A 387 -7.90 22.32 -24.11
C GLN A 387 -7.01 22.15 -25.35
N GLN A 388 -5.93 22.92 -25.44
CA GLN A 388 -4.98 22.81 -26.55
C GLN A 388 -4.31 21.44 -26.60
N ALA A 389 -3.90 20.92 -25.44
CA ALA A 389 -3.31 19.59 -25.33
C ALA A 389 -4.30 18.48 -25.72
N TRP A 390 -5.57 18.60 -25.34
CA TRP A 390 -6.64 17.68 -25.73
C TRP A 390 -6.86 17.63 -27.24
N MET A 391 -7.08 18.79 -27.88
CA MET A 391 -7.34 18.85 -29.33
C MET A 391 -6.23 18.16 -30.12
N SER A 392 -4.97 18.42 -29.74
CA SER A 392 -3.86 17.76 -30.42
C SER A 392 -3.75 16.26 -30.12
N LEU A 393 -4.07 15.82 -28.90
CA LEU A 393 -4.08 14.39 -28.56
C LEU A 393 -5.15 13.64 -29.37
N GLU A 394 -6.33 14.23 -29.47
CA GLU A 394 -7.46 13.70 -30.24
C GLU A 394 -7.14 13.59 -31.73
N ASP A 395 -6.62 14.66 -32.34
CA ASP A 395 -6.23 14.69 -33.75
C ASP A 395 -5.17 13.63 -34.07
N ARG A 396 -4.17 13.49 -33.19
CA ARG A 396 -3.09 12.51 -33.33
C ARG A 396 -3.61 11.08 -33.19
N ALA A 397 -4.47 10.82 -32.21
CA ALA A 397 -5.07 9.51 -32.00
C ALA A 397 -5.93 9.08 -33.21
N LYS A 398 -6.80 9.97 -33.70
CA LYS A 398 -7.62 9.72 -34.91
C LYS A 398 -6.74 9.46 -36.13
N SER A 399 -5.72 10.27 -36.34
CA SER A 399 -4.77 10.13 -37.47
C SER A 399 -3.95 8.85 -37.39
N SER A 400 -3.58 8.39 -36.20
CA SER A 400 -2.84 7.14 -36.01
C SER A 400 -3.72 5.91 -36.23
N LEU A 401 -4.97 5.93 -35.76
CA LEU A 401 -5.92 4.84 -35.99
C LEU A 401 -6.27 4.67 -37.46
N GLN A 402 -6.42 5.77 -38.19
CA GLN A 402 -6.62 5.72 -39.65
C GLN A 402 -5.42 5.08 -40.37
N ARG A 403 -4.19 5.37 -39.92
CA ARG A 403 -2.95 4.83 -40.50
C ARG A 403 -2.69 3.36 -40.16
N HIS A 404 -3.27 2.86 -39.07
CA HIS A 404 -3.05 1.50 -38.56
C HIS A 404 -4.34 0.66 -38.52
N ALA A 405 -5.37 1.06 -39.27
CA ALA A 405 -6.68 0.42 -39.30
C ALA A 405 -6.59 -1.10 -39.58
N ASP A 406 -5.61 -1.51 -40.39
CA ASP A 406 -5.42 -2.88 -40.85
C ASP A 406 -4.84 -3.84 -39.79
N ILE A 407 -4.38 -3.33 -38.63
CA ILE A 407 -3.71 -4.10 -37.58
C ILE A 407 -4.53 -4.13 -36.27
N LEU A 408 -5.66 -3.43 -36.26
CA LEU A 408 -6.56 -3.36 -35.11
C LEU A 408 -7.49 -4.58 -35.12
N PRO A 409 -7.79 -5.21 -33.96
CA PRO A 409 -8.75 -6.30 -33.90
C PRO A 409 -10.12 -5.85 -34.44
N ASP A 410 -10.77 -6.68 -35.25
CA ASP A 410 -12.07 -6.42 -35.91
C ASP A 410 -13.21 -6.00 -34.95
N SER A 411 -13.04 -6.10 -33.63
CA SER A 411 -13.96 -5.58 -32.62
C SER A 411 -14.04 -4.05 -32.53
N PHE A 412 -13.48 -3.33 -33.50
CA PHE A 412 -13.52 -1.88 -33.65
C PHE A 412 -14.71 -1.39 -34.49
N GLU A 413 -15.77 -2.18 -34.64
CA GLU A 413 -16.99 -1.66 -35.26
C GLU A 413 -17.53 -0.46 -34.43
N PRO A 414 -17.89 0.65 -35.10
CA PRO A 414 -18.59 1.73 -34.45
C PRO A 414 -19.94 1.18 -33.97
N LEU A 415 -20.12 1.10 -32.64
CA LEU A 415 -21.41 0.78 -32.04
C LEU A 415 -22.41 1.88 -32.39
N HIS A 416 -23.09 1.71 -33.52
CA HIS A 416 -24.38 2.32 -33.74
C HIS A 416 -25.30 1.87 -32.61
N THR A 417 -25.87 2.86 -31.94
CA THR A 417 -26.78 2.75 -30.81
C THR A 417 -27.92 1.76 -31.07
N THR A 418 -27.98 0.71 -30.26
CA THR A 418 -29.25 0.17 -29.76
C THR A 418 -29.08 -0.19 -28.30
N ALA A 419 -29.93 0.43 -27.48
CA ALA A 419 -30.03 0.18 -26.06
C ALA A 419 -30.42 -1.29 -25.81
N GLN A 420 -29.61 -2.00 -25.03
CA GLN A 420 -30.10 -3.01 -24.09
C GLN A 420 -29.13 -3.09 -22.91
N GLN A 421 -29.63 -2.67 -21.75
CA GLN A 421 -29.08 -3.03 -20.45
C GLN A 421 -29.16 -4.55 -20.32
N ASN A 422 -28.02 -5.22 -20.16
CA ASN A 422 -27.76 -6.28 -19.17
C ASN A 422 -26.46 -7.01 -19.50
N GLY A 423 -25.63 -7.23 -18.48
CA GLY A 423 -24.61 -8.27 -18.48
C GLY A 423 -23.17 -7.78 -18.60
N LYS A 424 -22.37 -8.13 -17.59
CA LYS A 424 -20.91 -8.09 -17.52
C LYS A 424 -20.24 -8.23 -18.90
N HIS A 425 -19.61 -7.17 -19.39
CA HIS A 425 -18.62 -7.29 -20.46
C HIS A 425 -17.25 -7.49 -19.81
N SER A 426 -16.61 -8.63 -20.10
CA SER A 426 -15.21 -8.85 -19.77
C SER A 426 -14.37 -7.93 -20.65
N GLU A 427 -13.63 -7.01 -20.04
CA GLU A 427 -12.58 -6.28 -20.72
C GLU A 427 -11.49 -7.29 -21.09
N ASN A 428 -11.40 -7.64 -22.38
CA ASN A 428 -10.32 -8.50 -22.88
C ASN A 428 -9.02 -7.67 -22.90
N CYS A 429 -8.24 -7.76 -21.83
CA CYS A 429 -6.86 -7.28 -21.80
C CYS A 429 -5.99 -8.20 -22.68
N ALA A 430 -5.53 -7.71 -23.83
CA ALA A 430 -4.42 -8.35 -24.54
C ALA A 430 -3.11 -8.00 -23.81
N CYS A 431 -2.28 -9.00 -23.47
CA CYS A 431 -0.99 -8.73 -22.85
C CYS A 431 -0.03 -8.06 -23.86
N ASN A 432 0.97 -7.34 -23.34
CA ASN A 432 1.92 -6.55 -24.14
C ASN A 432 2.65 -7.38 -25.22
N LEU A 433 2.91 -8.66 -24.95
CA LEU A 433 3.50 -9.61 -25.91
C LEU A 433 2.56 -9.94 -27.07
N CYS A 434 1.26 -10.10 -26.81
CA CYS A 434 0.26 -10.35 -27.84
C CYS A 434 0.04 -9.10 -28.72
N LEU A 435 0.11 -7.91 -28.12
CA LEU A 435 0.01 -6.65 -28.85
C LEU A 435 1.24 -6.41 -29.73
N HIS A 436 2.46 -6.65 -29.22
CA HIS A 436 3.68 -6.60 -30.02
C HIS A 436 3.69 -7.64 -31.15
N ALA A 437 3.22 -8.88 -30.89
CA ALA A 437 3.16 -9.91 -31.92
C ALA A 437 2.14 -9.59 -33.03
N ALA A 438 1.01 -8.96 -32.69
CA ALA A 438 0.05 -8.48 -33.67
C ALA A 438 0.60 -7.29 -34.49
N LEU A 439 1.32 -6.36 -33.84
CA LEU A 439 1.89 -5.17 -34.47
C LEU A 439 3.18 -5.45 -35.28
N ALA A 440 3.90 -6.53 -34.98
CA ALA A 440 5.14 -6.91 -35.69
C ALA A 440 4.88 -7.51 -37.08
N GLY A 441 3.62 -7.76 -37.46
CA GLY A 441 3.25 -8.43 -38.70
C GLY A 441 3.59 -9.92 -38.68
N THR A 442 2.94 -10.69 -39.56
CA THR A 442 3.23 -12.11 -39.74
C THR A 442 4.71 -12.31 -40.08
N ILE A 443 5.44 -13.05 -39.24
CA ILE A 443 6.74 -13.60 -39.63
C ILE A 443 6.47 -14.43 -40.88
N GLN A 444 6.94 -13.96 -42.04
CA GLN A 444 6.89 -14.74 -43.27
C GLN A 444 7.60 -16.07 -43.00
N ALA A 445 6.87 -17.17 -43.19
CA ALA A 445 7.49 -18.49 -43.26
C ALA A 445 8.63 -18.43 -44.29
N PRO A 446 9.78 -19.09 -44.03
CA PRO A 446 10.90 -19.04 -44.94
C PRO A 446 10.45 -19.50 -46.32
N VAL A 447 10.73 -18.67 -47.33
CA VAL A 447 10.43 -18.90 -48.74
C VAL A 447 10.78 -20.33 -49.10
N GLU A 448 9.79 -21.12 -49.54
CA GLU A 448 10.02 -22.45 -50.11
C GLU A 448 11.01 -22.31 -51.27
N MET A 449 12.22 -22.84 -51.10
CA MET A 449 13.18 -22.92 -52.18
C MET A 449 12.63 -23.83 -53.29
N PRO A 450 12.77 -23.44 -54.56
CA PRO A 450 12.33 -24.29 -55.66
C PRO A 450 13.13 -25.59 -55.67
N LEU A 451 12.41 -26.71 -55.53
CA LEU A 451 12.91 -28.06 -55.76
C LEU A 451 13.53 -28.15 -57.16
N THR A 452 14.85 -28.10 -57.24
CA THR A 452 15.59 -28.58 -58.40
C THR A 452 15.90 -30.06 -58.15
N PRO A 453 15.51 -30.98 -59.04
CA PRO A 453 15.89 -32.37 -58.92
C PRO A 453 17.34 -32.49 -59.41
N LEU A 454 18.28 -32.71 -58.51
CA LEU A 454 19.61 -33.18 -58.87
C LEU A 454 19.90 -34.52 -58.20
N SER A 455 20.18 -35.47 -59.08
CA SER A 455 20.27 -36.91 -58.92
C SER A 455 21.33 -37.37 -57.94
N CYS A 456 21.06 -38.50 -57.29
CA CYS A 456 22.02 -39.28 -56.52
C CYS A 456 23.24 -39.68 -57.36
N ALA A 457 24.43 -39.34 -56.87
CA ALA A 457 25.67 -40.10 -56.98
C ALA A 457 26.55 -39.76 -55.78
#